data_AF-A0A379SW77-F1
#
_entry.id   AF-A0A379SW77-F1
#
_cell.length_a   1.000
_cell.length_b   1.000
_cell.length_c   1.000
_cell.angle_alpha   90.00
_cell.angle_beta   90.00
_cell.angle_gamma   90.00
#
_symmetry.space_group_name_H-M   'P 1'
#
loop_
_entity.id
_entity.type
_entity.pdbx_description
1 polymer ?
#
loop_
_entity_poly.entity_id
_entity_poly.type
_entity_poly.pdbx_seq_one_letter_code
_entity_poly.pdbx_strand_id
1 'polypeptide(L)'
;MFKNAFANLQKVGKSLMLPVSVLPIAGILLGVGSANFSWLPAVVSHVMAEAGGSVFANMPLIFAIGVALGFTNNDGVSALAAVVAYGIMVKTMAVVAPLVLHLPAEEIAVKHLADTGGAWRYYLRRDRSVYV
;
A
#
# COMPACT_ATOMS: atom_id res chain seq x y z
N MET A 1 13.40 30.17 13.83
CA MET A 1 13.51 28.99 12.93
C MET A 1 12.54 27.85 13.29
N PHE A 2 12.38 27.45 14.55
CA PHE A 2 11.52 26.30 14.94
C PHE A 2 10.04 26.38 14.53
N LYS A 3 9.45 27.59 14.44
CA LYS A 3 8.05 27.76 14.01
C LYS A 3 7.77 27.21 12.60
N ASN A 4 8.73 27.32 11.69
CA ASN A 4 8.56 26.86 10.30
C ASN A 4 8.71 25.33 10.19
N ALA A 5 9.61 24.74 10.96
CA ALA A 5 9.78 23.28 11.00
C ALA A 5 8.53 22.59 11.57
N PHE A 6 7.95 23.14 12.64
CA PHE A 6 6.73 22.61 13.25
C PHE A 6 5.53 22.72 12.30
N ALA A 7 5.39 23.84 11.57
CA ALA A 7 4.34 24.01 10.57
C ALA A 7 4.45 23.01 9.41
N ASN A 8 5.67 22.71 8.94
CA ASN A 8 5.88 21.71 7.89
C ASN A 8 5.56 20.28 8.38
N LEU A 9 5.91 19.96 9.62
CA LEU A 9 5.62 18.65 10.21
C LEU A 9 4.10 18.42 10.40
N GLN A 10 3.35 19.46 10.75
CA GLN A 10 1.89 19.42 10.78
C GLN A 10 1.28 19.18 9.39
N LYS A 11 1.84 19.78 8.34
CA LYS A 11 1.41 19.54 6.95
C LYS A 11 1.64 18.09 6.52
N VAL A 12 2.77 17.51 6.90
CA VAL A 12 3.03 16.06 6.70
C VAL A 12 1.95 15.25 7.40
N GLY A 13 1.70 15.48 8.69
CA GLY A 13 0.67 14.73 9.43
C GLY A 13 -0.73 14.83 8.79
N LYS A 14 -1.09 16.01 8.30
CA LYS A 14 -2.36 16.24 7.60
C LYS A 14 -2.43 15.53 6.24
N SER A 15 -1.32 15.47 5.50
CA SER A 15 -1.28 14.79 4.20
C SER A 15 -1.40 13.26 4.32
N LEU A 16 -0.85 12.70 5.41
CA LEU A 16 -0.96 11.28 5.72
C LEU A 16 -2.34 10.84 6.17
N MET A 17 -3.20 11.77 6.58
CA MET A 17 -4.56 11.45 7.03
C MET A 17 -5.44 10.92 5.89
N LEU A 18 -5.23 11.40 4.66
CA LEU A 18 -6.01 10.99 3.48
C LEU A 18 -5.89 9.47 3.22
N PRO A 19 -4.69 8.87 3.05
CA PRO A 19 -4.56 7.42 2.89
C PRO A 19 -4.95 6.63 4.14
N VAL A 20 -4.62 7.13 5.34
CA VAL A 20 -4.91 6.39 6.58
C VAL A 20 -6.42 6.20 6.78
N SER A 21 -7.24 7.12 6.27
CA SER A 21 -8.70 7.01 6.34
C SER A 21 -9.31 5.83 5.56
N VAL A 22 -8.63 5.31 4.53
CA VAL A 22 -9.14 4.17 3.73
C VAL A 22 -8.75 2.80 4.31
N LEU A 23 -7.76 2.77 5.21
CA LEU A 23 -7.25 1.52 5.81
C LEU A 23 -8.26 0.76 6.67
N PRO A 24 -9.13 1.40 7.47
CA PRO A 24 -10.10 0.67 8.30
C PRO A 24 -11.07 -0.18 7.49
N ILE A 25 -11.61 0.37 6.39
CA ILE A 25 -12.53 -0.35 5.51
C ILE A 25 -11.80 -1.48 4.77
N ALA A 26 -10.58 -1.23 4.28
CA ALA A 26 -9.76 -2.28 3.67
C ALA A 26 -9.49 -3.44 4.65
N GLY A 27 -9.19 -3.13 5.91
CA GLY A 27 -8.99 -4.11 6.97
C GLY A 27 -10.25 -4.92 7.28
N ILE A 28 -11.41 -4.27 7.36
CA ILE A 28 -12.70 -4.95 7.58
C ILE A 28 -13.03 -5.88 6.41
N LEU A 29 -12.89 -5.42 5.16
CA LEU A 29 -13.16 -6.24 3.97
C LEU A 29 -12.24 -7.46 3.91
N LEU A 30 -10.94 -7.26 4.18
CA LEU A 30 -9.97 -8.35 4.20
C LEU A 30 -10.25 -9.33 5.34
N GLY A 31 -10.58 -8.83 6.54
CA GLY A 31 -10.88 -9.65 7.71
C GLY A 31 -12.14 -10.49 7.53
N VAL A 32 -13.25 -9.86 7.13
CA VAL A 32 -14.53 -10.54 6.89
C VAL A 32 -14.43 -11.53 5.73
N GLY A 33 -13.75 -11.15 4.64
CA GLY A 33 -13.51 -12.03 3.51
C GLY A 33 -12.63 -13.24 3.85
N SER A 34 -11.63 -13.05 4.72
CA SER A 34 -10.72 -14.12 5.14
C SER A 34 -11.35 -15.08 6.16
N ALA A 35 -12.33 -14.62 6.93
CA ALA A 35 -12.99 -15.40 7.97
C ALA A 35 -13.88 -16.54 7.44
N ASN A 36 -14.23 -16.55 6.14
CA ASN A 36 -15.03 -17.61 5.49
C ASN A 36 -16.25 -18.05 6.31
N PHE A 37 -17.09 -17.10 6.68
CA PHE A 37 -18.29 -17.38 7.48
C PHE A 37 -19.22 -18.37 6.79
N SER A 38 -19.76 -19.34 7.54
CA SER A 38 -20.67 -20.38 7.02
C SER A 38 -21.99 -19.83 6.46
N TRP A 39 -22.38 -18.61 6.84
CA TRP A 39 -23.57 -17.92 6.33
C TRP A 39 -23.30 -17.05 5.09
N LEU A 40 -22.04 -16.87 4.69
CA LEU A 40 -21.64 -16.13 3.49
C LEU A 40 -21.23 -17.09 2.38
N PRO A 41 -21.68 -16.88 1.12
CA PRO A 41 -21.19 -17.66 -0.01
C PRO A 41 -19.67 -17.49 -0.18
N ALA A 42 -18.96 -18.57 -0.44
CA ALA A 42 -17.50 -18.57 -0.58
C ALA A 42 -17.00 -17.58 -1.65
N VAL A 43 -17.75 -17.39 -2.73
CA VAL A 43 -17.44 -16.41 -3.78
C VAL A 43 -17.48 -14.98 -3.23
N VAL A 44 -18.45 -14.65 -2.39
CA VAL A 44 -18.58 -13.31 -1.78
C VAL A 44 -17.43 -13.08 -0.79
N SER A 45 -17.11 -14.06 0.06
CA SER A 45 -15.97 -13.99 0.97
C SER A 45 -14.65 -13.78 0.21
N HIS A 46 -14.44 -14.49 -0.90
CA HIS A 46 -13.25 -14.31 -1.73
C HIS A 46 -13.19 -12.91 -2.36
N VAL A 47 -14.30 -12.40 -2.91
CA VAL A 47 -14.35 -11.04 -3.48
C VAL A 47 -14.03 -9.98 -2.42
N MET A 48 -14.56 -10.11 -1.20
CA MET A 48 -14.26 -9.19 -0.11
C MET A 48 -12.78 -9.24 0.30
N ALA A 49 -12.19 -10.44 0.36
CA ALA A 49 -10.77 -10.62 0.67
C ALA A 49 -9.87 -9.98 -0.39
N GLU A 50 -10.15 -10.20 -1.69
CA GLU A 50 -9.40 -9.57 -2.78
C GLU A 50 -9.57 -8.05 -2.80
N ALA A 51 -10.80 -7.56 -2.56
CA ALA A 51 -11.09 -6.13 -2.55
C ALA A 51 -10.29 -5.41 -1.44
N GLY A 52 -10.31 -5.95 -0.22
CA GLY A 52 -9.49 -5.41 0.88
C GLY A 52 -7.99 -5.54 0.60
N GLY A 53 -7.55 -6.70 0.09
CA GLY A 53 -6.16 -6.95 -0.25
C GLY A 53 -5.60 -6.00 -1.33
N SER A 54 -6.40 -5.66 -2.34
CA SER A 54 -6.00 -4.73 -3.41
C SER A 54 -5.66 -3.33 -2.90
N VAL A 55 -6.38 -2.85 -1.87
CA VAL A 55 -6.08 -1.55 -1.24
C VAL A 55 -4.72 -1.58 -0.55
N PHE A 56 -4.39 -2.67 0.15
CA PHE A 56 -3.09 -2.84 0.80
C PHE A 56 -1.95 -3.06 -0.21
N ALA A 57 -2.23 -3.74 -1.33
CA ALA A 57 -1.27 -3.94 -2.41
C ALA A 57 -0.88 -2.62 -3.10
N ASN A 58 -1.83 -1.70 -3.24
CA ASN A 58 -1.60 -0.38 -3.85
C ASN A 58 -1.36 0.74 -2.82
N MET A 59 -1.21 0.40 -1.53
CA MET A 59 -1.02 1.37 -0.46
C MET A 59 0.15 2.35 -0.72
N PRO A 60 1.32 1.93 -1.23
CA PRO A 60 2.42 2.87 -1.48
C PRO A 60 2.06 3.94 -2.52
N LEU A 61 1.31 3.57 -3.56
CA LEU A 61 0.80 4.50 -4.57
C LEU A 61 -0.22 5.47 -3.96
N ILE A 62 -1.18 4.96 -3.18
CA ILE A 62 -2.20 5.77 -2.49
C ILE A 62 -1.51 6.78 -1.55
N PHE A 63 -0.47 6.35 -0.85
CA PHE A 63 0.33 7.20 0.04
C PHE A 63 1.08 8.29 -0.74
N ALA A 64 1.71 7.95 -1.86
CA ALA A 64 2.40 8.91 -2.71
C ALA A 64 1.45 10.03 -3.20
N ILE A 65 0.25 9.65 -3.64
CA ILE A 65 -0.79 10.60 -4.08
C ILE A 65 -1.26 11.47 -2.90
N GLY A 66 -1.58 10.86 -1.75
CA GLY A 66 -2.07 11.58 -0.57
C GLY A 66 -1.05 12.57 -0.01
N VAL A 67 0.24 12.19 0.02
CA VAL A 67 1.33 13.08 0.42
C VAL A 67 1.43 14.27 -0.54
N ALA A 68 1.45 14.04 -1.85
CA ALA A 68 1.55 15.10 -2.84
C ALA A 68 0.37 16.09 -2.75
N LEU A 69 -0.86 15.59 -2.69
CA LEU A 69 -2.06 16.41 -2.54
C LEU A 69 -2.06 17.23 -1.24
N GLY A 70 -1.67 16.62 -0.12
CA GLY A 70 -1.66 17.32 1.16
C GLY A 70 -0.59 18.42 1.25
N PHE A 71 0.48 18.34 0.46
CA PHE A 71 1.49 19.38 0.35
C PHE A 71 1.13 20.50 -0.62
N THR A 72 0.32 20.23 -1.64
CA THR A 72 -0.07 21.20 -2.68
C THR A 72 -1.48 21.77 -2.48
N ASN A 73 -2.05 21.68 -1.28
CA ASN A 73 -3.42 22.13 -0.98
C ASN A 73 -4.48 21.51 -1.91
N ASN A 74 -4.36 20.22 -2.23
CA ASN A 74 -5.25 19.45 -3.11
C ASN A 74 -5.26 19.88 -4.58
N ASP A 75 -4.13 20.35 -5.10
CA ASP A 75 -3.94 20.53 -6.55
C ASP A 75 -3.90 19.18 -7.28
N GLY A 76 -4.83 18.93 -8.20
CA GLY A 76 -4.91 17.70 -8.98
C GLY A 76 -3.68 17.40 -9.84
N VAL A 77 -2.91 18.43 -10.24
CA VAL A 77 -1.66 18.25 -11.00
C VAL A 77 -0.61 17.50 -10.17
N SER A 78 -0.60 17.70 -8.83
CA SER A 78 0.35 17.02 -7.95
C SER A 78 0.07 15.53 -7.83
N ALA A 79 -1.20 15.12 -7.90
CA ALA A 79 -1.58 13.70 -7.92
C ALA A 79 -1.06 12.99 -9.18
N LEU A 80 -1.22 13.62 -10.35
CA LEU A 80 -0.68 13.07 -11.61
C LEU A 80 0.84 12.98 -11.57
N ALA A 81 1.52 14.03 -11.09
CA ALA A 81 2.97 14.02 -10.92
C ALA A 81 3.44 12.91 -9.96
N ALA A 82 2.72 12.69 -8.86
CA ALA A 82 3.04 11.64 -7.90
C ALA A 82 2.93 10.23 -8.49
N VAL A 83 1.91 9.95 -9.31
CA VAL A 83 1.77 8.66 -10.00
C VAL A 83 2.93 8.41 -10.95
N VAL A 84 3.32 9.42 -11.74
CA VAL A 84 4.46 9.32 -12.67
C VAL A 84 5.77 9.11 -11.90
N ALA A 85 6.01 9.92 -10.86
CA ALA A 85 7.20 9.81 -10.03
C ALA A 85 7.30 8.45 -9.33
N TYR A 86 6.19 7.92 -8.83
CA TYR A 86 6.12 6.59 -8.23
C TYR A 86 6.48 5.49 -9.25
N GLY A 87 5.92 5.55 -10.45
CA GLY A 87 6.24 4.60 -11.52
C GLY A 87 7.72 4.61 -11.90
N ILE A 88 8.31 5.80 -12.06
CA ILE A 88 9.74 5.97 -12.33
C ILE A 88 10.56 5.39 -11.18
N MET A 89 10.23 5.74 -9.94
CA MET A 89 10.94 5.25 -8.75
C MET A 89 10.97 3.73 -8.68
N VAL A 90 9.82 3.05 -8.87
CA VAL A 90 9.75 1.59 -8.86
C VAL A 90 10.64 0.97 -9.93
N LYS A 91 10.65 1.53 -11.15
CA LYS A 91 11.50 1.02 -12.25
C LYS A 91 12.99 1.25 -11.99
N THR A 92 13.36 2.43 -11.48
CA THR A 92 14.74 2.74 -11.13
C THR A 92 15.23 1.83 -10.01
N MET A 93 14.41 1.57 -8.98
CA MET A 93 14.77 0.64 -7.91
C MET A 93 14.97 -0.79 -8.44
N ALA A 94 14.18 -1.23 -9.42
CA ALA A 94 14.38 -2.54 -10.05
C ALA A 94 15.76 -2.69 -10.72
N VAL A 95 16.32 -1.60 -11.25
CA VAL A 95 17.65 -1.59 -11.88
C VAL A 95 18.77 -1.45 -10.84
N VAL A 96 18.57 -0.64 -9.81
CA VAL A 96 19.59 -0.34 -8.79
C VAL A 96 19.70 -1.45 -7.73
N ALA A 97 18.60 -2.11 -7.38
CA ALA A 97 18.57 -3.11 -6.31
C ALA A 97 19.53 -4.31 -6.53
N PRO A 98 19.63 -4.92 -7.73
CA PRO A 98 20.61 -5.99 -7.98
C PRO A 98 22.06 -5.51 -7.81
N LEU A 99 22.34 -4.26 -8.19
CA LEU A 99 23.68 -3.67 -8.13
C LEU A 99 24.14 -3.40 -6.69
N VAL A 100 23.22 -2.94 -5.83
CA VAL A 100 23.53 -2.59 -4.44
C VAL A 100 23.45 -3.81 -3.51
N LEU A 101 22.43 -4.66 -3.70
CA LEU A 101 22.13 -5.76 -2.77
C LEU A 101 22.74 -7.10 -3.21
N HIS A 102 23.43 -7.16 -4.35
CA HIS A 102 24.02 -8.39 -4.91
C HIS A 102 23.01 -9.53 -5.08
N LEU A 103 21.73 -9.21 -5.26
CA LEU A 103 20.67 -10.19 -5.48
C LEU A 103 20.54 -10.49 -6.98
N PRO A 104 20.24 -11.75 -7.37
CA PRO A 104 19.99 -12.08 -8.76
C PRO A 104 18.75 -11.33 -9.26
N ALA A 105 18.84 -10.72 -10.45
CA ALA A 105 17.79 -9.88 -11.03
C ALA A 105 16.43 -10.60 -11.16
N GLU A 106 16.45 -11.94 -11.28
CA GLU A 106 15.27 -12.79 -11.35
C GLU A 106 14.41 -12.74 -10.07
N GLU A 107 15.01 -12.64 -8.89
CA GLU A 107 14.27 -12.60 -7.62
C GLU A 107 13.58 -11.24 -7.40
N ILE A 108 14.16 -10.18 -7.95
CA ILE A 108 13.67 -8.79 -7.86
C ILE A 108 12.57 -8.53 -8.88
N ALA A 109 12.60 -9.19 -10.04
CA ALA A 109 11.53 -9.09 -11.04
C ALA A 109 10.26 -9.85 -10.62
N VAL A 110 10.42 -10.96 -9.88
CA VAL A 110 9.30 -11.80 -9.37
C VAL A 110 8.68 -11.21 -8.10
N LYS A 111 9.47 -10.56 -7.24
CA LYS A 111 8.94 -9.75 -6.14
C LYS A 111 8.41 -8.46 -6.73
N HIS A 112 7.10 -8.30 -6.79
CA HIS A 112 6.49 -7.00 -7.01
C HIS A 112 7.03 -6.02 -5.96
N LEU A 113 8.01 -5.19 -6.32
CA LEU A 113 8.66 -4.23 -5.40
C LEU A 113 7.67 -3.23 -4.80
N ALA A 114 6.52 -3.07 -5.47
CA ALA A 114 5.39 -2.27 -5.05
C ALA A 114 4.35 -3.05 -4.21
N ASP A 115 4.35 -4.38 -4.22
CA ASP A 115 3.35 -5.20 -3.55
C ASP A 115 3.67 -5.36 -2.06
N THR A 116 3.23 -4.37 -1.29
CA THR A 116 3.15 -4.49 0.16
C THR A 116 2.00 -5.39 0.62
N GLY A 117 1.03 -5.69 -0.25
CA GLY A 117 -0.19 -6.45 0.04
C GLY A 117 0.02 -7.95 0.13
N GLY A 118 0.87 -8.52 -0.73
CA GLY A 118 1.25 -9.93 -0.75
C GLY A 118 1.88 -10.40 0.56
N ALA A 119 2.65 -9.53 1.24
CA ALA A 119 3.19 -9.80 2.57
C ALA A 119 2.07 -10.07 3.59
N TRP A 120 1.04 -9.23 3.65
CA TRP A 120 -0.11 -9.42 4.55
C TRP A 120 -0.85 -10.73 4.28
N ARG A 121 -1.01 -11.10 3.01
CA ARG A 121 -1.63 -12.38 2.63
C ARG A 121 -0.79 -13.58 3.07
N TYR A 122 0.54 -13.46 3.00
CA TYR A 122 1.46 -14.46 3.54
C TYR A 122 1.36 -14.58 5.06
N TYR A 123 1.29 -13.46 5.79
CA TYR A 123 1.09 -13.47 7.25
C TYR A 123 -0.26 -14.06 7.65
N LEU A 124 -1.36 -13.64 7.03
CA LEU A 124 -2.71 -14.15 7.30
C LEU A 124 -2.88 -15.63 6.93
N ARG A 125 -2.16 -16.12 5.91
CA ARG A 125 -2.19 -17.54 5.53
C ARG A 125 -1.30 -18.39 6.45
N ARG A 126 -0.25 -17.81 7.03
CA ARG A 126 0.64 -18.48 7.99
C ARG A 126 -0.05 -18.76 9.33
N ASP A 127 -0.89 -17.84 9.82
CA ASP A 127 -1.67 -18.05 11.05
C ASP A 127 -2.73 -19.16 10.90
N ARG A 128 -3.22 -19.43 9.68
CA ARG A 128 -4.18 -20.53 9.42
C ARG A 128 -3.56 -21.92 9.59
N SER A 129 -2.24 -22.09 9.46
CA SER A 129 -1.58 -23.40 9.58
C SER A 129 -1.44 -23.90 11.02
N VAL A 130 -1.81 -23.09 12.02
CA VAL A 130 -1.75 -23.45 13.45
C VAL A 130 -3.13 -23.91 13.96
N TYR A 131 -4.20 -23.75 13.17
CA TYR A 131 -5.58 -24.05 13.55
C TYR A 131 -6.26 -25.07 12.62
N VAL A 132 -5.50 -25.90 11.91
CA VAL A 132 -6.00 -27.08 11.17
C VAL A 132 -5.12 -28.28 11.51
#